data_AF-F3KLC4-F1
#
_entry.id   AF-F3KLC4-F1
#
_cell.length_a   1.000
_cell.length_b   1.000
_cell.length_c   1.000
_cell.angle_alpha   90.00
_cell.angle_beta   90.00
_cell.angle_gamma   90.00
#
_symmetry.space_group_name_H-M   'P 1'
#
loop_
_entity.id
_entity.type
_entity.pdbx_description
1 polymer ?
#
loop_
_entity_poly.entity_id
_entity_poly.type
_entity_poly.pdbx_seq_one_letter_code
_entity_poly.pdbx_strand_id
1 'polypeptide(L)'
;MNKIVTDIGLRPPLPPGQRRHQVQLDHGFRKYFNTMMRRAKIDYLDKEDMMGHKIGLEKHYERYNEEDFERFSEYQKAIPFLTISDDERIKIENQKLKEEKSELEKRIPSLVSEAVARIKDELIQNGWKDKQS
;
A
#
# COMPACT_ATOMS: atom_id res chain seq x y z
N MET A 1 13.04 27.78 10.70
CA MET A 1 12.71 26.86 9.59
C MET A 1 13.82 26.75 8.54
N ASN A 2 14.29 27.85 7.94
CA ASN A 2 15.29 27.79 6.84
C ASN A 2 16.62 27.11 7.21
N LYS A 3 17.15 27.32 8.42
CA LYS A 3 18.38 26.66 8.87
C LYS A 3 18.24 25.13 8.91
N ILE A 4 17.17 24.65 9.54
CA ILE A 4 16.88 23.21 9.70
C ILE A 4 16.78 22.52 8.33
N VAL A 5 16.02 23.08 7.38
CA VAL A 5 15.84 22.47 6.06
C VAL A 5 17.11 22.43 5.21
N THR A 6 18.04 23.35 5.45
CA THR A 6 19.36 23.33 4.82
C THR A 6 20.26 22.29 5.50
N ASP A 7 20.27 22.24 6.82
CA ASP A 7 21.09 21.30 7.61
C ASP A 7 20.72 19.83 7.33
N ILE A 8 19.43 19.53 7.12
CA ILE A 8 18.94 18.18 6.77
C ILE A 8 18.96 17.87 5.27
N GLY A 9 19.47 18.79 4.44
CA GLY A 9 19.61 18.58 2.99
C GLY A 9 18.32 18.69 2.15
N LEU A 10 17.19 19.08 2.74
CA LEU A 10 15.94 19.29 1.98
C LEU A 10 15.98 20.52 1.06
N ARG A 11 16.83 21.50 1.35
CA ARG A 11 17.03 22.68 0.50
C ARG A 11 18.52 22.94 0.25
N PRO A 12 19.03 22.64 -0.95
CA PRO A 12 20.39 23.05 -1.32
C PRO A 12 20.47 24.58 -1.45
N PRO A 13 21.68 25.16 -1.32
CA PRO A 13 21.87 26.59 -1.51
C PRO A 13 21.40 27.02 -2.91
N LEU A 14 20.78 28.20 -2.99
CA LEU A 14 20.30 28.76 -4.26
C LEU A 14 21.49 29.19 -5.14
N PRO A 15 21.36 29.09 -6.48
CA PRO A 15 22.33 29.66 -7.40
C PRO A 15 22.52 31.17 -7.16
N PRO A 16 23.71 31.72 -7.47
CA PRO A 16 23.96 33.16 -7.40
C PRO A 16 22.88 33.94 -8.17
N GLY A 17 22.27 34.93 -7.51
CA GLY A 17 21.22 35.77 -8.10
C GLY A 17 19.79 35.27 -7.88
N GLN A 18 19.57 34.03 -7.43
CA GLN A 18 18.23 33.57 -7.03
C GLN A 18 17.94 33.86 -5.55
N ARG A 19 16.74 34.40 -5.29
CA ARG A 19 16.27 34.74 -3.93
C ARG A 19 15.25 33.76 -3.35
N ARG A 20 14.63 32.91 -4.19
CA ARG A 20 13.56 31.99 -3.79
C ARG A 20 13.65 30.67 -4.55
N HIS A 21 13.32 29.57 -3.89
CA HIS A 21 13.08 28.30 -4.56
C HIS A 21 11.76 28.36 -5.34
N GLN A 22 11.68 27.61 -6.44
CA GLN A 22 10.50 27.53 -7.29
C GLN A 22 9.26 27.00 -6.55
N VAL A 23 9.47 26.09 -5.58
CA VAL A 23 8.40 25.49 -4.77
C VAL A 23 8.59 25.90 -3.31
N GLN A 24 7.53 26.44 -2.71
CA GLN A 24 7.48 26.70 -1.28
C GLN A 24 7.42 25.37 -0.51
N LEU A 25 8.04 25.28 0.68
CA LEU A 25 8.18 24.01 1.40
C LEU A 25 6.84 23.39 1.77
N ASP A 26 5.96 24.20 2.33
CA ASP A 26 4.58 23.89 2.66
C ASP A 26 3.80 23.36 1.44
N HIS A 27 3.99 23.98 0.26
CA HIS A 27 3.39 23.50 -0.97
C HIS A 27 3.96 22.14 -1.40
N GLY A 28 5.26 21.91 -1.18
CA GLY A 28 5.89 20.61 -1.39
C GLY A 28 5.28 19.52 -0.51
N PHE A 29 5.16 19.78 0.79
CA PHE A 29 4.53 18.86 1.74
C PHE A 29 3.06 18.58 1.39
N ARG A 30 2.28 19.61 1.06
CA ARG A 30 0.87 19.45 0.64
C ARG A 30 0.74 18.60 -0.64
N LYS A 31 1.59 18.85 -1.66
CA LYS A 31 1.60 18.05 -2.90
C LYS A 31 2.00 16.59 -2.64
N TYR A 32 3.01 16.38 -1.78
CA TYR A 32 3.44 15.04 -1.38
C TYR A 32 2.29 14.29 -0.68
N PHE A 33 1.66 14.92 0.32
CA PHE A 33 0.52 14.37 1.03
C PHE A 33 -0.60 13.95 0.07
N ASN A 34 -1.09 14.85 -0.78
CA ASN A 34 -2.12 14.52 -1.79
C ASN A 34 -1.72 13.34 -2.69
N THR A 35 -0.45 13.30 -3.11
CA THR A 35 0.06 12.21 -3.94
C THR A 35 0.04 10.87 -3.22
N MET A 36 0.40 10.85 -1.93
CA MET A 36 0.37 9.63 -1.12
C MET A 36 -1.06 9.18 -0.83
N MET A 37 -1.97 10.08 -0.49
CA MET A 37 -3.40 9.78 -0.31
C MET A 37 -4.00 9.16 -1.59
N ARG A 38 -3.67 9.72 -2.76
CA ARG A 38 -4.08 9.14 -4.06
C ARG A 38 -3.50 7.74 -4.28
N ARG A 39 -2.24 7.49 -3.92
CA ARG A 39 -1.61 6.15 -4.04
C ARG A 39 -2.25 5.13 -3.12
N ALA A 40 -2.67 5.56 -1.93
CA ALA A 40 -3.44 4.77 -0.98
C ALA A 40 -4.90 4.52 -1.41
N LYS A 41 -5.32 5.08 -2.57
CA LYS A 41 -6.69 5.00 -3.10
C LYS A 41 -7.74 5.56 -2.15
N ILE A 42 -7.36 6.61 -1.42
CA ILE A 42 -8.29 7.35 -0.57
C ILE A 42 -9.26 8.14 -1.43
N ASP A 43 -10.50 8.21 -0.98
CA ASP A 43 -11.56 8.97 -1.63
C ASP A 43 -11.15 10.45 -1.83
N TYR A 44 -11.67 11.04 -2.91
CA TYR A 44 -11.36 12.42 -3.26
C TYR A 44 -11.86 13.41 -2.20
N LEU A 45 -13.06 13.21 -1.67
CA LEU A 45 -13.65 14.09 -0.66
C LEU A 45 -12.83 14.02 0.63
N ASP A 46 -12.55 12.80 1.08
CA ASP A 46 -11.77 12.56 2.29
C ASP A 46 -10.40 13.24 2.25
N LYS A 47 -9.63 13.05 1.17
CA LYS A 47 -8.28 13.66 1.09
C LYS A 47 -8.33 15.19 0.94
N GLU A 48 -9.33 15.75 0.26
CA GLU A 48 -9.45 17.20 0.10
C GLU A 48 -9.86 17.86 1.43
N ASP A 49 -10.72 17.20 2.21
CA ASP A 49 -11.11 17.69 3.54
C ASP A 49 -9.92 17.62 4.49
N MET A 50 -9.17 16.51 4.49
CA MET A 50 -7.93 16.36 5.28
C MET A 50 -6.86 17.41 4.95
N MET A 51 -6.86 17.95 3.71
CA MET A 51 -5.98 19.05 3.32
C MET A 51 -6.51 20.44 3.68
N GLY A 52 -7.72 20.51 4.25
CA GLY A 52 -8.44 21.74 4.57
C GLY A 52 -8.98 22.47 3.34
N HIS A 53 -9.18 21.76 2.23
CA HIS A 53 -9.69 22.35 1.01
C HIS A 53 -11.21 22.52 1.08
N LYS A 54 -11.72 23.55 0.39
CA LYS A 54 -13.16 23.77 0.30
C LYS A 54 -13.73 22.84 -0.78
N ILE A 55 -14.24 21.72 -0.33
CA ILE A 55 -15.09 20.83 -1.13
C ILE A 55 -16.48 21.45 -1.20
N GLY A 56 -17.17 21.30 -2.33
CA GLY A 56 -18.40 22.03 -2.66
C GLY A 56 -19.62 21.66 -1.80
N LEU A 57 -20.76 21.44 -2.45
CA LEU A 57 -22.07 21.21 -1.81
C LEU A 57 -22.13 19.94 -0.92
N GLU A 58 -21.15 19.04 -1.02
CA GLU A 58 -21.06 17.79 -0.24
C GLU A 58 -20.81 17.99 1.25
N LYS A 59 -20.28 19.14 1.68
CA LYS A 59 -20.09 19.46 3.13
C LYS A 59 -21.38 19.38 3.95
N HIS A 60 -22.55 19.51 3.33
CA HIS A 60 -23.84 19.44 4.01
C HIS A 60 -24.36 18.00 4.19
N TYR A 61 -23.87 17.05 3.39
CA TYR A 61 -24.28 15.65 3.40
C TYR A 61 -23.30 14.78 4.20
N GLU A 62 -22.02 15.09 4.18
CA GLU A 62 -20.98 14.41 4.96
C GLU A 62 -20.67 15.21 6.23
N ARG A 63 -21.63 15.24 7.15
CA ARG A 63 -21.37 15.72 8.51
C ARG A 63 -20.74 14.61 9.32
N TYR A 64 -19.42 14.49 9.19
CA TYR A 64 -18.64 13.68 10.12
C TYR A 64 -18.73 14.33 11.50
N ASN A 65 -19.31 13.63 12.45
CA ASN A 65 -19.14 14.01 13.85
C ASN A 65 -17.67 13.80 14.22
N GLU A 66 -17.08 14.66 15.06
CA GLU A 66 -15.69 14.47 15.54
C GLU A 66 -15.52 13.13 16.30
N GLU A 67 -16.63 12.58 16.78
CA GLU A 67 -16.74 11.26 17.42
C GLU A 67 -16.70 10.10 16.42
N ASP A 68 -16.97 10.36 15.14
CA ASP A 68 -16.96 9.37 14.07
C ASP A 68 -15.54 9.18 13.51
N PHE A 69 -14.90 8.12 13.98
CA PHE A 69 -13.60 7.66 13.49
C PHE A 69 -13.63 7.05 12.07
N GLU A 70 -14.74 7.19 11.33
CA GLU A 70 -14.86 6.61 9.98
C GLU A 70 -13.69 7.01 9.07
N ARG A 71 -13.24 8.27 9.16
CA ARG A 71 -12.08 8.77 8.38
C ARG A 71 -10.73 8.30 8.87
N PHE A 72 -10.62 7.83 10.11
CA PHE A 72 -9.37 7.24 10.60
C PHE A 72 -9.07 5.95 9.83
N SER A 73 -10.10 5.15 9.55
CA SER A 73 -9.93 3.94 8.74
C SER A 73 -9.42 4.26 7.32
N GLU A 74 -9.88 5.37 6.74
CA GLU A 74 -9.43 5.84 5.44
C GLU A 74 -7.98 6.34 5.50
N TYR A 75 -7.66 7.17 6.49
CA TYR A 75 -6.30 7.64 6.74
C TYR A 75 -5.31 6.49 6.98
N GLN A 76 -5.72 5.44 7.69
CA GLN A 76 -4.90 4.26 7.95
C GLN A 76 -4.35 3.61 6.67
N LYS A 77 -5.09 3.67 5.55
CA LYS A 77 -4.63 3.19 4.24
C LYS A 77 -3.41 3.96 3.73
N ALA A 78 -3.29 5.24 4.08
CA ALA A 78 -2.18 6.09 3.66
C ALA A 78 -0.97 6.07 4.58
N ILE A 79 -1.07 5.57 5.82
CA ILE A 79 0.06 5.53 6.76
C ILE A 79 1.30 4.86 6.14
N PRO A 80 1.21 3.69 5.46
CA PRO A 80 2.38 3.07 4.84
C PRO A 80 3.03 3.93 3.75
N PHE A 81 2.29 4.87 3.15
CA PHE A 81 2.81 5.78 2.12
C PHE A 81 3.40 7.06 2.70
N LEU A 82 2.90 7.51 3.86
CA LEU A 82 3.31 8.73 4.55
C LEU A 82 4.48 8.50 5.53
N THR A 83 4.64 7.26 5.99
CA THR A 83 5.71 6.84 6.89
C THR A 83 7.00 6.59 6.12
N ILE A 84 8.13 7.03 6.69
CA ILE A 84 9.47 6.82 6.15
C ILE A 84 9.95 5.38 6.41
N SER A 85 9.56 4.80 7.55
CA SER A 85 9.94 3.43 7.88
C SER A 85 9.28 2.43 6.93
N ASP A 86 10.09 1.56 6.35
CA ASP A 86 9.62 0.42 5.56
C ASP A 86 8.99 -0.67 6.44
N ASP A 87 9.10 -0.59 7.77
CA ASP A 87 8.63 -1.63 8.69
C ASP A 87 7.15 -1.99 8.49
N GLU A 88 6.28 -0.98 8.30
CA GLU A 88 4.86 -1.21 8.07
C GLU A 88 4.61 -1.86 6.71
N ARG A 89 5.33 -1.43 5.66
CA ARG A 89 5.21 -2.03 4.33
C ARG A 89 5.67 -3.48 4.34
N ILE A 90 6.82 -3.74 4.96
CA ILE A 90 7.40 -5.07 5.15
C ILE A 90 6.45 -5.94 5.96
N LYS A 91 5.80 -5.41 7.00
CA LYS A 91 4.82 -6.15 7.80
C LYS A 91 3.59 -6.56 6.99
N ILE A 92 3.03 -5.63 6.21
CA ILE A 92 1.88 -5.89 5.32
C ILE A 92 2.25 -6.92 4.25
N GLU A 93 3.41 -6.77 3.62
CA GLU A 93 3.91 -7.71 2.61
C GLU A 93 4.13 -9.11 3.20
N ASN A 94 4.76 -9.20 4.37
CA ASN A 94 4.94 -10.48 5.08
C ASN A 94 3.62 -11.15 5.42
N GLN A 95 2.60 -10.38 5.84
CA GLN A 95 1.29 -10.94 6.14
C GLN A 95 0.64 -11.51 4.88
N LYS A 96 0.67 -10.76 3.77
CA LYS A 96 0.13 -11.21 2.48
C LYS A 96 0.85 -12.46 1.96
N LEU A 97 2.18 -12.48 2.03
CA LEU A 97 2.98 -13.64 1.63
C LEU A 97 2.69 -14.87 2.50
N LYS A 98 2.44 -14.69 3.80
CA LYS A 98 2.05 -15.79 4.69
C LYS A 98 0.67 -16.36 4.34
N GLU A 99 -0.29 -15.49 4.01
CA GLU A 99 -1.62 -15.90 3.56
C GLU A 99 -1.56 -16.67 2.24
N GLU A 100 -0.86 -16.14 1.23
CA GLU A 100 -0.63 -16.80 -0.06
C GLU A 100 0.08 -18.15 0.11
N LYS A 101 1.12 -18.21 0.96
CA LYS A 101 1.84 -19.44 1.28
C LYS A 101 0.92 -20.48 1.92
N SER A 102 0.10 -20.08 2.89
CA SER A 102 -0.86 -20.97 3.56
C SER A 102 -1.86 -21.59 2.57
N GLU A 103 -2.38 -20.77 1.64
CA GLU A 103 -3.29 -21.26 0.60
C GLU A 103 -2.61 -22.22 -0.39
N LEU A 104 -1.36 -21.93 -0.78
CA LEU A 104 -0.57 -22.84 -1.62
C LEU A 104 -0.27 -24.16 -0.89
N GLU A 105 0.13 -24.12 0.38
CA GLU A 105 0.39 -25.30 1.20
C GLU A 105 -0.84 -26.21 1.34
N LYS A 106 -2.05 -25.64 1.38
CA LYS A 106 -3.30 -26.43 1.35
C LYS A 106 -3.58 -27.07 -0.02
N ARG A 107 -3.20 -26.40 -1.12
CA ARG A 107 -3.47 -26.86 -2.51
C ARG A 107 -2.45 -27.87 -3.02
N ILE A 108 -1.19 -27.77 -2.61
CA ILE A 108 -0.11 -28.65 -3.09
C ILE A 108 -0.45 -30.14 -2.90
N PRO A 109 -0.94 -30.61 -1.73
CA PRO A 109 -1.26 -32.02 -1.53
C PRO A 109 -2.30 -32.58 -2.49
N SER A 110 -3.36 -31.82 -2.79
CA SER A 110 -4.41 -32.27 -3.71
C SER A 110 -3.90 -32.34 -5.15
N LEU A 111 -3.14 -31.32 -5.58
CA LEU A 111 -2.55 -31.28 -6.92
C LEU A 111 -1.54 -32.42 -7.13
N VAL A 112 -0.72 -32.71 -6.12
CA VAL A 112 0.23 -33.82 -6.15
C VAL A 112 -0.51 -35.16 -6.22
N SER A 113 -1.55 -35.35 -5.40
CA SER A 113 -2.37 -36.57 -5.42
C SER A 113 -3.01 -36.80 -6.80
N GLU A 114 -3.60 -35.77 -7.39
CA GLU A 114 -4.19 -35.83 -8.72
C GLU A 114 -3.15 -36.17 -9.81
N ALA A 115 -1.96 -35.55 -9.75
CA ALA A 115 -0.90 -35.83 -10.70
C ALA A 115 -0.37 -37.27 -10.58
N VAL A 116 -0.18 -37.75 -9.34
CA VAL A 116 0.24 -39.14 -9.07
C VAL A 116 -0.80 -40.14 -9.56
N ALA A 117 -2.09 -39.87 -9.35
CA ALA A 117 -3.17 -40.72 -9.84
C ALA A 117 -3.15 -40.84 -11.38
N ARG A 118 -3.03 -39.72 -12.09
CA ARG A 118 -2.95 -39.72 -13.57
C ARG A 118 -1.74 -40.51 -14.08
N ILE A 119 -0.57 -40.32 -13.49
CA ILE A 119 0.65 -41.06 -13.87
C ILE A 119 0.47 -42.55 -13.60
N LYS A 120 -0.14 -42.92 -12.46
CA LYS A 120 -0.41 -44.32 -12.13
C LYS A 120 -1.35 -44.96 -13.15
N ASP A 121 -2.41 -44.25 -13.55
CA ASP A 121 -3.37 -44.71 -14.56
C ASP A 121 -2.67 -44.91 -15.93
N GLU A 122 -1.84 -43.97 -16.36
CA GLU A 122 -1.04 -44.07 -17.59
C GLU A 122 -0.07 -45.27 -17.55
N LEU A 123 0.61 -45.49 -16.42
CA LEU A 123 1.53 -46.62 -16.26
C LEU A 123 0.79 -47.96 -16.33
N ILE A 124 -0.38 -48.06 -15.69
CA ILE A 124 -1.23 -49.25 -15.74
C ILE A 124 -1.70 -49.53 -17.17
N GLN A 125 -2.14 -48.49 -17.90
CA GLN A 125 -2.52 -48.63 -19.32
C GLN A 125 -1.37 -49.12 -20.20
N ASN A 126 -0.13 -48.72 -19.88
CA ASN A 126 1.08 -49.14 -20.58
C ASN A 126 1.65 -50.49 -20.08
N GLY A 127 0.90 -51.24 -19.27
CA GLY A 127 1.23 -52.61 -18.88
C GLY A 127 2.17 -52.73 -17.68
N TRP A 128 2.37 -51.65 -16.92
CA TRP A 128 3.08 -51.73 -15.63
C TRP A 128 2.24 -52.53 -14.62
N LYS A 129 2.85 -53.54 -14.00
CA LYS A 129 2.26 -54.31 -12.90
C LYS A 129 2.98 -53.96 -11.60
N ASP A 130 2.21 -53.51 -10.61
CA ASP A 130 2.72 -53.20 -9.29
C ASP A 130 3.36 -54.45 -8.67
N LYS A 131 4.57 -54.33 -8.11
CA LYS A 131 5.32 -55.46 -7.55
C LYS A 131 4.81 -55.92 -6.18
N GLN A 132 3.67 -55.38 -5.73
CA GLN A 132 3.01 -55.77 -4.49
C GLN A 132 1.68 -56.48 -4.79
N SER A 133 1.77 -57.73 -5.25
CA SER A 133 0.79 -58.78 -4.97
C SER A 133 1.40 -60.16 -5.14
#